data_AF-A0A662VNY3-F1
#
_entry.id   AF-A0A662VNY3-F1
#
_cell.length_a   1.000
_cell.length_b   1.000
_cell.length_c   1.000
_cell.angle_alpha   90.00
_cell.angle_beta   90.00
_cell.angle_gamma   90.00
#
_symmetry.space_group_name_H-M   'P 1'
#
loop_
_entity.id
_entity.type
_entity.pdbx_description
1 polymer ?
#
loop_
_entity_poly.entity_id
_entity_poly.type
_entity_poly.pdbx_seq_one_letter_code
_entity_poly.pdbx_strand_id
1 'polypeptide(L)'
;MARRRRYWIQRAIKKPVDLTRWVLRHRAKIRRLTGMRAIIKTGEINTNALKKLRRTRWYKRLSTKTKRRINLAITLERLSKRKKRRR
;
A
#
# COMPACT_ATOMS: atom_id res chain seq x y z
N MET A 1 22.14 11.19 -4.52
CA MET A 1 21.81 10.15 -3.50
C MET A 1 20.29 10.01 -3.20
N ALA A 2 19.41 9.87 -4.20
CA ALA A 2 17.94 9.79 -4.00
C ALA A 2 17.28 8.43 -4.33
N ARG A 3 18.04 7.46 -4.86
CA ARG A 3 17.49 6.18 -5.35
C ARG A 3 17.21 5.14 -4.25
N ARG A 4 17.82 5.23 -3.06
CA ARG A 4 17.71 4.19 -2.01
C ARG A 4 16.39 4.19 -1.23
N ARG A 5 15.60 5.28 -1.23
CA ARG A 5 14.35 5.35 -0.46
C ARG A 5 13.10 4.85 -1.18
N ARG A 6 13.08 4.80 -2.53
CA ARG A 6 11.89 4.49 -3.35
C ARG A 6 11.30 3.09 -3.18
N TYR A 7 11.96 2.21 -2.43
CA TYR A 7 11.69 0.78 -2.43
C TYR A 7 11.28 0.22 -1.08
N TRP A 8 11.13 0.99 -0.01
CA TRP A 8 11.01 0.36 1.32
C TRP A 8 9.69 -0.43 1.50
N ILE A 9 8.55 0.11 1.05
CA ILE A 9 7.28 -0.63 1.01
C ILE A 9 7.40 -1.83 0.07
N GLN A 10 8.18 -1.68 -1.00
CA GLN A 10 8.39 -2.76 -1.95
C GLN A 10 9.28 -3.89 -1.35
N ARG A 11 10.39 -3.55 -0.69
CA ARG A 11 11.35 -4.51 -0.10
C ARG A 11 10.77 -5.25 1.10
N ALA A 12 9.86 -4.63 1.85
CA ALA A 12 9.35 -5.18 3.08
C ALA A 12 8.25 -6.26 2.86
N ILE A 13 7.66 -6.31 1.66
CA ILE A 13 6.71 -7.37 1.26
C ILE A 13 7.51 -8.41 0.49
N LYS A 14 7.53 -9.69 0.92
CA LYS A 14 8.28 -10.80 0.29
C LYS A 14 8.02 -10.97 -1.24
N LYS A 15 6.97 -10.32 -1.79
CA LYS A 15 6.65 -10.14 -3.22
C LYS A 15 6.02 -8.75 -3.50
N PRO A 16 6.80 -7.67 -3.66
CA PRO A 16 6.26 -6.32 -3.87
C PRO A 16 5.41 -6.17 -5.12
N VAL A 17 5.86 -6.84 -6.16
CA VAL A 17 5.36 -6.66 -7.51
C VAL A 17 3.87 -7.03 -7.60
N ASP A 18 3.43 -8.03 -6.85
CA ASP A 18 2.05 -8.49 -6.89
C ASP A 18 1.06 -7.46 -6.34
N LEU A 19 1.36 -6.84 -5.20
CA LEU A 19 0.48 -5.81 -4.64
C LEU A 19 0.54 -4.55 -5.49
N THR A 20 1.72 -4.13 -5.93
CA THR A 20 1.88 -2.96 -6.80
C THR A 20 1.13 -3.12 -8.12
N ARG A 21 1.26 -4.27 -8.80
CA ARG A 21 0.50 -4.58 -10.02
C ARG A 21 -1.00 -4.59 -9.75
N TRP A 22 -1.44 -5.19 -8.64
CA TRP A 22 -2.86 -5.19 -8.27
C TRP A 22 -3.39 -3.77 -8.04
N VAL A 23 -2.65 -2.94 -7.29
CA VAL A 23 -2.99 -1.54 -7.02
C VAL A 23 -3.02 -0.71 -8.31
N LEU A 24 -2.06 -0.92 -9.21
CA LEU A 24 -2.02 -0.26 -10.52
C LEU A 24 -3.25 -0.60 -11.37
N ARG A 25 -3.59 -1.89 -11.45
CA ARG A 25 -4.77 -2.37 -12.21
C ARG A 25 -6.07 -1.78 -11.66
N HIS A 26 -6.16 -1.56 -10.35
CA HIS A 26 -7.38 -1.07 -9.69
C HIS A 26 -7.32 0.40 -9.28
N ARG A 27 -6.32 1.17 -9.76
CA ARG A 27 -6.04 2.54 -9.29
C ARG A 27 -7.23 3.49 -9.41
N ALA A 28 -8.00 3.38 -10.50
CA ALA A 28 -9.18 4.20 -10.74
C ALA A 28 -10.29 3.90 -9.71
N LYS A 29 -10.53 2.61 -9.45
CA LYS A 29 -11.51 2.16 -8.46
C LYS A 29 -11.10 2.52 -7.04
N ILE A 30 -9.83 2.37 -6.69
CA ILE A 30 -9.27 2.80 -5.40
C ILE A 30 -9.46 4.31 -5.23
N ARG A 31 -9.17 5.11 -6.27
CA ARG A 31 -9.37 6.57 -6.23
C ARG A 31 -10.84 6.92 -5.99
N ARG A 32 -11.77 6.31 -6.72
CA ARG A 32 -13.21 6.53 -6.57
C ARG A 32 -13.69 6.20 -5.14
N LEU A 33 -13.20 5.11 -4.56
CA LEU A 33 -13.65 4.65 -3.24
C LEU A 33 -13.00 5.36 -2.06
N THR A 34 -11.80 5.93 -2.24
CA THR A 34 -11.01 6.48 -1.13
C THR A 34 -10.79 7.99 -1.22
N GLY A 35 -11.08 8.59 -2.37
CA GLY A 35 -10.74 9.97 -2.72
C GLY A 35 -9.24 10.21 -2.88
N MET A 36 -8.41 9.15 -2.83
CA MET A 36 -6.96 9.26 -2.78
C MET A 36 -6.31 8.56 -3.97
N ARG A 37 -5.18 9.10 -4.45
CA ARG A 37 -4.35 8.42 -5.45
C ARG A 37 -3.78 7.14 -4.82
N ALA A 38 -3.92 6.02 -5.54
CA ALA A 38 -3.46 4.71 -5.08
C ALA A 38 -1.92 4.59 -5.05
N ILE A 39 -1.25 5.39 -5.88
CA ILE A 39 0.20 5.56 -5.93
C ILE A 39 0.53 7.04 -5.72
N ILE A 40 1.52 7.32 -4.87
CA ILE A 40 2.00 8.69 -4.62
C ILE A 40 2.96 9.15 -5.71
N LYS A 41 3.26 10.45 -5.81
CA LYS A 41 4.11 11.01 -6.87
C LYS A 41 5.49 10.32 -6.99
N THR A 42 6.01 9.75 -5.90
CA THR A 42 7.30 9.05 -5.87
C THR A 42 7.25 7.60 -6.39
N GLY A 43 6.08 7.11 -6.82
CA GLY A 43 5.88 5.74 -7.33
C GLY A 43 5.59 4.70 -6.26
N GLU A 44 5.48 5.10 -4.98
CA GLU A 44 5.16 4.20 -3.88
C GLU A 44 3.64 4.01 -3.70
N ILE A 45 3.23 2.89 -3.12
CA ILE A 45 1.82 2.65 -2.81
C ILE A 45 1.38 3.61 -1.70
N ASN A 46 0.26 4.29 -1.91
CA ASN A 46 -0.34 5.15 -0.89
C ASN A 46 -1.01 4.31 0.21
N THR A 47 -0.30 4.10 1.32
CA THR A 47 -0.82 3.31 2.45
C THR A 47 -2.02 3.97 3.13
N ASN A 48 -2.20 5.28 3.03
CA ASN A 48 -3.40 5.95 3.56
C ASN A 48 -4.62 5.64 2.70
N ALA A 49 -4.46 5.57 1.38
CA ALA A 49 -5.49 5.07 0.49
C ALA A 49 -5.86 3.62 0.84
N LEU A 50 -4.87 2.75 1.10
CA LEU A 50 -5.12 1.37 1.55
C LEU A 50 -5.85 1.29 2.89
N LYS A 51 -5.52 2.15 3.87
CA LYS A 51 -6.22 2.23 5.16
C LYS A 51 -7.70 2.62 4.99
N LYS A 52 -7.99 3.61 4.13
CA LYS A 52 -9.37 3.98 3.79
C LYS A 52 -10.07 2.84 3.07
N LEU A 53 -9.39 2.20 2.11
CA LEU A 53 -9.92 1.08 1.34
C LEU A 53 -10.41 -0.05 2.25
N ARG A 54 -9.66 -0.35 3.32
CA ARG A 54 -9.99 -1.39 4.31
C ARG A 54 -11.39 -1.23 4.94
N ARG A 55 -11.93 -0.01 4.98
CA ARG A 55 -13.25 0.30 5.53
C ARG A 55 -14.39 0.17 4.52
N THR A 56 -14.10 -0.09 3.25
CA THR A 56 -15.10 -0.14 2.18
C THR A 56 -15.75 -1.51 2.05
N ARG A 57 -17.01 -1.56 1.57
CA ARG A 57 -17.67 -2.84 1.21
C ARG A 57 -16.89 -3.61 0.13
N TRP A 58 -16.23 -2.91 -0.78
CA TRP A 58 -15.41 -3.55 -1.82
C TRP A 58 -14.25 -4.34 -1.22
N TYR A 59 -13.58 -3.82 -0.19
CA TYR A 59 -12.52 -4.55 0.51
C TYR A 59 -13.02 -5.86 1.13
N LYS A 60 -14.24 -5.87 1.68
CA LYS A 60 -14.84 -7.09 2.25
C LYS A 60 -14.99 -8.20 1.20
N ARG A 61 -15.24 -7.84 -0.06
CA ARG A 61 -15.37 -8.77 -1.20
C ARG A 61 -14.04 -9.22 -1.82
N LEU A 62 -12.90 -8.65 -1.39
CA LEU A 62 -11.60 -9.07 -1.92
C LEU A 62 -11.19 -10.45 -1.42
N SER A 63 -10.38 -11.15 -2.21
CA SER A 63 -9.78 -12.42 -1.82
C SER A 63 -8.89 -12.27 -0.58
N THR A 64 -8.81 -13.34 0.22
CA THR A 64 -8.00 -13.38 1.45
C THR A 64 -6.54 -13.05 1.17
N LYS A 65 -5.99 -13.50 0.02
CA LYS A 65 -4.62 -13.20 -0.41
C LYS A 65 -4.38 -11.69 -0.58
N THR A 66 -5.30 -10.99 -1.23
CA THR A 66 -5.21 -9.54 -1.44
C THR A 66 -5.37 -8.79 -0.12
N LYS A 67 -6.31 -9.19 0.74
CA LYS A 67 -6.48 -8.63 2.09
C LYS A 67 -5.19 -8.75 2.92
N ARG A 68 -4.57 -9.94 2.94
CA ARG A 68 -3.29 -10.19 3.64
C ARG A 68 -2.18 -9.26 3.13
N ARG A 69 -2.05 -9.10 1.81
CA ARG A 69 -1.05 -8.19 1.21
C ARG A 69 -1.29 -6.72 1.59
N ILE A 70 -2.54 -6.26 1.55
CA ILE A 70 -2.91 -4.89 1.96
C ILE A 70 -2.58 -4.65 3.44
N ASN A 71 -2.98 -5.58 4.32
CA ASN A 71 -2.69 -5.47 5.74
C ASN A 71 -1.19 -5.49 6.01
N LEU A 72 -0.44 -6.36 5.34
CA LEU A 72 1.01 -6.41 5.45
C LEU A 72 1.64 -5.07 5.05
N ALA A 73 1.24 -4.46 3.93
CA ALA A 73 1.74 -3.14 3.52
C ALA A 73 1.48 -2.06 4.58
N ILE A 74 0.28 -2.04 5.17
CA ILE A 74 -0.07 -1.10 6.25
C ILE A 74 0.77 -1.36 7.51
N THR A 75 1.00 -2.63 7.87
CA THR A 75 1.79 -3.01 9.04
C THR A 75 3.26 -2.62 8.87
N LEU A 76 3.86 -2.94 7.73
CA LEU A 76 5.24 -2.57 7.41
C LEU A 76 5.42 -1.06 7.44
N GLU A 77 4.41 -0.31 6.97
CA GLU A 77 4.42 1.15 7.05
C GLU A 77 4.54 1.66 8.49
N ARG A 78 3.72 1.10 9.37
CA ARG A 78 3.74 1.44 10.81
C ARG A 78 5.08 1.10 11.44
N LEU A 79 5.64 -0.07 11.13
CA LEU A 79 6.91 -0.53 11.67
C LEU A 79 8.09 0.35 11.21
N SER A 80 8.13 0.71 9.93
CA SER A 80 9.14 1.64 9.38
C SER A 80 9.07 3.02 10.04
N LYS A 81 7.86 3.58 10.17
CA LYS A 81 7.65 4.85 10.89
C LYS A 81 8.05 4.77 12.35
N ARG A 82 7.76 3.65 13.03
CA ARG A 82 8.19 3.40 14.42
C ARG A 82 9.72 3.34 14.53
N LYS A 83 10.41 2.69 13.57
CA LYS A 83 11.88 2.66 13.52
C LYS A 83 12.46 4.06 13.29
N LYS A 84 11.83 4.87 12.43
CA LYS A 84 12.25 6.27 12.19
C LYS A 84 12.08 7.14 13.44
N ARG A 85 11.04 6.93 14.25
CA ARG A 85 10.81 7.70 15.48
C ARG A 85 11.77 7.34 16.63
N ARG A 86 12.35 6.13 16.59
CA ARG A 86 13.31 5.64 17.60
C ARG A 86 14.77 5.98 17.26
N ARG A 87 15.02 6.57 16.10
CA ARG A 87 16.33 7.04 15.65
C ARG A 87 16.29 8.56 15.60
#